data_AF-A0A0X3WZE5-F1
#
_entry.id   AF-A0A0X3WZE5-F1
#
_cell.length_a   1.000
_cell.length_b   1.000
_cell.length_c   1.000
_cell.angle_alpha   90.00
_cell.angle_beta   90.00
_cell.angle_gamma   90.00
#
_symmetry.space_group_name_H-M   'P 1'
#
loop_
_entity.id
_entity.type
_entity.pdbx_description
1 polymer ?
#
loop_
_entity_poly.entity_id
_entity_poly.type
_entity_poly.pdbx_seq_one_letter_code
_entity_poly.pdbx_strand_id
1 'polypeptide(L)'
;MTRDSEVVRLAVIPGDGIGPEVVAATVPTLRTALEAEGHRLDVTSYDWGGERYLRQGAAMPADAADLVKRADAVLFGAVGRPDVPEHELVRGLIIGLRQQLDLAVNLRPVRAFPGVPTKVRDTDGVDLVIVRENTEGDVGAARRVRDAVAATLHDARHHTADLGGNATTAEVPSAVLHTMESQG
;
A
#
# COMPACT_ATOMS: atom_id res chain seq x y z
N MET A 1 30.53 -25.59 -4.24
CA MET A 1 30.49 -24.12 -4.03
C MET A 1 29.94 -23.87 -2.65
N THR A 2 30.82 -23.65 -1.68
CA THR A 2 30.45 -23.08 -0.37
C THR A 2 29.90 -21.68 -0.64
N ARG A 3 28.60 -21.46 -0.39
CA ARG A 3 28.05 -20.10 -0.42
C ARG A 3 28.67 -19.36 0.76
N ASP A 4 29.33 -18.25 0.51
CA ASP A 4 29.72 -17.35 1.59
C ASP A 4 28.46 -16.89 2.32
N SER A 5 28.52 -16.89 3.66
CA SER A 5 27.38 -16.48 4.48
C SER A 5 27.18 -14.98 4.39
N GLU A 6 26.29 -14.56 3.50
CA GLU A 6 25.96 -13.15 3.32
C GLU A 6 25.01 -12.65 4.42
N VAL A 7 25.22 -11.42 4.86
CA VAL A 7 24.31 -10.71 5.77
C VAL A 7 23.33 -9.91 4.91
N VAL A 8 22.05 -10.28 4.97
CA VAL A 8 20.96 -9.52 4.35
C VAL A 8 20.51 -8.44 5.33
N ARG A 9 20.62 -7.17 4.94
CA ARG A 9 20.19 -6.02 5.75
C ARG A 9 18.76 -5.64 5.36
N LEU A 10 17.86 -5.68 6.32
CA LEU A 10 16.44 -5.38 6.13
C LEU A 10 16.06 -4.12 6.92
N ALA A 11 15.63 -3.08 6.22
CA ALA A 11 14.94 -1.96 6.82
C ALA A 11 13.48 -2.35 7.07
N VAL A 12 13.00 -2.20 8.29
CA VAL A 12 11.63 -2.56 8.68
C VAL A 12 10.88 -1.29 9.08
N ILE A 13 9.72 -1.07 8.49
CA ILE A 13 8.80 0.03 8.84
C ILE A 13 7.48 -0.64 9.27
N PRO A 14 7.28 -0.91 10.57
CA PRO A 14 6.09 -1.61 11.04
C PRO A 14 4.80 -0.84 10.80
N GLY A 15 4.87 0.49 10.92
CA GLY A 15 3.74 1.39 10.72
C GLY A 15 2.72 1.37 11.86
N ASP A 16 1.43 1.48 11.51
CA ASP A 16 0.29 1.64 12.41
C ASP A 16 -0.69 0.46 12.33
N GLY A 17 -1.67 0.46 13.24
CA GLY A 17 -2.77 -0.52 13.24
C GLY A 17 -2.25 -1.95 13.39
N ILE A 18 -2.61 -2.81 12.43
CA ILE A 18 -2.17 -4.22 12.41
C ILE A 18 -0.70 -4.39 11.98
N GLY A 19 -0.07 -3.34 11.45
CA GLY A 19 1.28 -3.39 10.89
C GLY A 19 2.33 -3.97 11.84
N PRO A 20 2.47 -3.45 13.08
CA PRO A 20 3.40 -3.98 14.07
C PRO A 20 3.21 -5.47 14.39
N GLU A 21 1.96 -5.92 14.53
CA GLU A 21 1.64 -7.33 14.83
C GLU A 21 2.06 -8.25 13.68
N VAL A 22 1.69 -7.89 12.44
CA VAL A 22 2.02 -8.67 11.24
C VAL A 22 3.53 -8.71 11.01
N VAL A 23 4.23 -7.59 11.20
CA VAL A 23 5.68 -7.50 11.04
C VAL A 23 6.40 -8.31 12.12
N ALA A 24 5.93 -8.29 13.37
CA ALA A 24 6.48 -9.11 14.44
C ALA A 24 6.38 -10.61 14.16
N ALA A 25 5.32 -11.06 13.47
CA ALA A 25 5.19 -12.43 12.99
C ALA A 25 6.07 -12.74 11.77
N THR A 26 6.28 -11.76 10.88
CA THR A 26 6.99 -11.92 9.60
C THR A 26 8.51 -12.04 9.77
N VAL A 27 9.13 -11.20 10.61
CA VAL A 27 10.60 -11.13 10.75
C VAL A 27 11.22 -12.46 11.21
N PRO A 28 10.66 -13.18 12.20
CA PRO A 28 11.17 -14.51 12.57
C PRO A 28 11.10 -15.51 11.42
N THR A 29 10.02 -15.52 10.64
CA THR A 29 9.87 -16.41 9.47
C THR A 29 10.96 -16.13 8.43
N LEU A 30 11.23 -14.86 8.12
CA LEU A 30 12.30 -14.47 7.20
C LEU A 30 13.67 -14.89 7.72
N ARG A 31 13.93 -14.70 9.03
CA ARG A 31 15.18 -15.13 9.66
C ARG A 31 15.39 -16.62 9.51
N THR A 32 14.39 -17.45 9.87
CA THR A 32 14.47 -18.90 9.75
C THR A 32 14.67 -19.35 8.30
N ALA A 33 14.01 -18.72 7.34
CA ALA A 33 14.19 -19.04 5.91
C ALA A 33 15.63 -18.74 5.44
N LEU A 34 16.17 -17.57 5.80
CA LEU A 34 17.54 -17.19 5.44
C LEU A 34 18.59 -18.08 6.12
N GLU A 35 18.41 -18.40 7.40
CA GLU A 35 19.30 -19.30 8.14
C GLU A 35 19.34 -20.70 7.50
N ALA A 36 18.19 -21.20 7.02
CA ALA A 36 18.11 -22.47 6.31
C ALA A 36 18.90 -22.46 4.98
N GLU A 37 19.10 -21.29 4.38
CA GLU A 37 19.91 -21.09 3.18
C GLU A 37 21.37 -20.71 3.47
N GLY A 38 21.76 -20.60 4.75
CA GLY A 38 23.12 -20.25 5.18
C GLY A 38 23.40 -18.75 5.27
N HIS A 39 22.35 -17.92 5.26
CA HIS A 39 22.43 -16.46 5.36
C HIS A 39 22.04 -15.94 6.75
N ARG A 40 22.41 -14.70 7.07
CA ARG A 40 21.98 -14.02 8.30
C ARG A 40 21.09 -12.83 7.97
N LEU A 41 20.11 -12.56 8.82
CA LEU A 41 19.23 -11.40 8.69
C LEU A 41 19.59 -10.34 9.74
N ASP A 42 20.06 -9.19 9.28
CA ASP A 42 20.24 -7.98 10.09
C ASP A 42 19.06 -7.03 9.89
N VAL A 43 18.49 -6.51 10.97
CA VAL A 43 17.22 -5.77 10.94
C VAL A 43 17.38 -4.41 11.59
N THR A 44 17.08 -3.35 10.84
CA THR A 44 16.93 -1.99 11.38
C THR A 44 15.47 -1.60 11.31
N SER A 45 14.85 -1.37 12.47
CA SER A 45 13.43 -0.97 12.55
C SER A 45 13.29 0.54 12.69
N TYR A 46 12.33 1.12 11.96
CA TYR A 46 12.01 2.54 11.93
C TYR A 46 10.60 2.78 12.45
N ASP A 47 10.44 3.72 13.37
CA ASP A 47 9.17 4.06 14.03
C ASP A 47 8.24 4.93 13.16
N TRP A 48 8.37 4.86 11.84
CA TRP A 48 7.67 5.73 10.89
C TRP A 48 6.21 5.32 10.74
N GLY A 49 5.31 6.30 10.69
CA GLY A 49 3.86 6.10 10.71
C GLY A 49 3.13 7.25 11.40
N GLY A 50 1.85 7.07 11.65
CA GLY A 50 0.99 8.07 12.29
C GLY A 50 1.35 8.34 13.74
N GLU A 51 1.84 7.35 14.47
CA GLU A 51 2.32 7.57 15.84
C GLU A 51 3.50 8.56 15.88
N ARG A 52 4.44 8.47 14.91
CA ARG A 52 5.52 9.46 14.74
C ARG A 52 4.96 10.82 14.31
N TYR A 53 4.00 10.84 13.38
CA TYR A 53 3.36 12.08 12.94
C TYR A 53 2.74 12.85 14.11
N LEU A 54 2.01 12.18 15.01
CA LEU A 54 1.43 12.83 16.20
C LEU A 54 2.50 13.44 17.12
N ARG A 55 3.68 12.82 17.22
CA ARG A 55 4.79 13.32 18.04
C ARG A 55 5.61 14.44 17.37
N GLN A 56 5.77 14.40 16.05
CA GLN A 56 6.79 15.20 15.34
C GLN A 56 6.25 16.02 14.17
N GLY A 57 4.98 15.88 13.82
CA GLY A 57 4.35 16.53 12.67
C GLY A 57 4.74 15.93 11.31
N ALA A 58 5.44 14.79 11.29
CA ALA A 58 5.86 14.11 10.05
C ALA A 58 5.85 12.59 10.22
N ALA A 59 5.34 11.86 9.23
CA ALA A 59 5.25 10.40 9.27
C ALA A 59 6.60 9.69 9.09
N MET A 60 7.58 10.36 8.49
CA MET A 60 8.98 9.93 8.33
C MET A 60 9.91 11.15 8.29
N PRO A 61 11.23 11.00 8.53
CA PRO A 61 12.17 12.11 8.40
C PRO A 61 12.40 12.48 6.93
N ALA A 62 12.93 13.68 6.68
CA ALA A 62 13.16 14.16 5.31
C ALA A 62 14.21 13.34 4.54
N ASP A 63 15.17 12.74 5.25
CA ASP A 63 16.25 11.88 4.74
C ASP A 63 15.88 10.38 4.74
N ALA A 64 14.58 10.05 4.81
CA ALA A 64 14.08 8.68 4.89
C ALA A 64 14.70 7.73 3.83
N ALA A 65 14.77 8.15 2.57
CA ALA A 65 15.37 7.33 1.52
C ALA A 65 16.85 7.03 1.75
N ASP A 66 17.63 7.99 2.27
CA ASP A 66 19.06 7.78 2.55
C ASP A 66 19.28 6.83 3.72
N LEU A 67 18.33 6.79 4.67
CA LEU A 67 18.35 5.84 5.77
C LEU A 67 18.08 4.41 5.27
N VAL A 68 17.03 4.20 4.46
CA VAL A 68 16.68 2.85 3.99
C VAL A 68 17.56 2.35 2.84
N LYS A 69 18.20 3.21 2.05
CA LYS A 69 19.21 2.82 1.04
C LYS A 69 20.44 2.12 1.64
N ARG A 70 20.62 2.18 2.96
CA ARG A 70 21.66 1.43 3.69
C ARG A 70 21.31 -0.05 3.86
N ALA A 71 20.06 -0.43 3.60
CA ALA A 71 19.57 -1.79 3.62
C ALA A 71 19.43 -2.33 2.19
N ASP A 72 19.36 -3.65 2.06
CA ASP A 72 19.19 -4.34 0.77
C ASP A 72 17.72 -4.40 0.36
N ALA A 73 16.81 -4.35 1.34
CA ALA A 73 15.37 -4.31 1.11
C ALA A 73 14.63 -3.55 2.23
N VAL A 74 13.39 -3.15 1.94
CA VAL A 74 12.45 -2.57 2.89
C VAL A 74 11.27 -3.51 3.09
N LEU A 75 11.02 -3.94 4.32
CA LEU A 75 9.77 -4.57 4.75
C LEU A 75 8.85 -3.49 5.33
N PHE A 76 7.76 -3.20 4.63
CA PHE A 76 6.78 -2.20 5.03
C PHE A 76 5.49 -2.88 5.51
N GLY A 77 5.02 -2.53 6.71
CA GLY A 77 3.78 -3.02 7.30
C GLY A 77 2.54 -2.30 6.77
N ALA A 78 1.68 -1.85 7.68
CA ALA A 78 0.48 -1.09 7.34
C ALA A 78 0.58 0.31 7.94
N VAL A 79 -0.01 1.33 7.32
CA VAL A 79 -0.12 2.68 7.90
C VAL A 79 -1.51 3.22 7.66
N GLY A 80 -1.99 4.00 8.63
CA GLY A 80 -3.35 4.49 8.65
C GLY A 80 -3.86 4.61 10.08
N ARG A 81 -4.41 5.78 10.43
CA ARG A 81 -5.03 6.02 11.72
C ARG A 81 -6.24 6.95 11.57
N PRO A 82 -7.30 6.80 12.39
CA PRO A 82 -8.47 7.68 12.33
C PRO A 82 -8.19 9.13 12.78
N ASP A 83 -7.17 9.33 13.63
CA ASP A 83 -6.80 10.61 14.23
C ASP A 83 -5.73 11.38 13.43
N VAL A 84 -5.27 10.84 12.30
CA VAL A 84 -4.31 11.49 11.39
C VAL A 84 -4.94 11.60 10.00
N PRO A 85 -4.91 12.78 9.35
CA PRO A 85 -5.42 12.91 8.00
C PRO A 85 -4.74 11.92 7.04
N GLU A 86 -5.52 11.20 6.24
CA GLU A 86 -5.01 10.13 5.36
C GLU A 86 -3.85 10.59 4.48
N HIS A 87 -3.94 11.80 3.92
CA HIS A 87 -2.92 12.33 3.03
C HIS A 87 -1.55 12.50 3.70
N GLU A 88 -1.50 12.71 5.02
CA GLU A 88 -0.24 12.82 5.77
C GLU A 88 0.49 11.48 5.84
N LEU A 89 -0.24 10.36 5.91
CA LEU A 89 0.35 9.02 5.94
C LEU A 89 0.59 8.47 4.55
N VAL A 90 -0.39 8.62 3.65
CA VAL A 90 -0.28 8.09 2.29
C VAL A 90 0.74 8.89 1.47
N ARG A 91 0.68 10.23 1.47
CA ARG A 91 1.66 11.05 0.74
C ARG A 91 2.95 11.23 1.52
N GLY A 92 2.84 11.52 2.82
CA GLY A 92 3.99 11.81 3.66
C GLY A 92 4.88 10.60 3.97
N LEU A 93 4.43 9.37 3.71
CA LEU A 93 5.24 8.16 3.88
C LEU A 93 5.20 7.23 2.66
N ILE A 94 4.04 6.63 2.30
CA ILE A 94 4.02 5.59 1.26
C ILE A 94 4.46 6.13 -0.11
N ILE A 95 3.79 7.17 -0.60
CA ILE A 95 4.08 7.75 -1.91
C ILE A 95 5.40 8.51 -1.86
N GLY A 96 5.63 9.30 -0.81
CA GLY A 96 6.87 10.06 -0.62
C GLY A 96 8.11 9.16 -0.67
N LEU A 97 8.12 8.06 0.08
CA LEU A 97 9.25 7.13 0.09
C LEU A 97 9.45 6.45 -1.27
N ARG A 98 8.36 6.03 -1.94
CA ARG A 98 8.45 5.46 -3.30
C ARG A 98 9.08 6.42 -4.29
N GLN A 99 8.72 7.71 -4.23
CA GLN A 99 9.26 8.75 -5.09
C GLN A 99 10.74 9.00 -4.79
N GLN A 100 11.12 9.12 -3.51
CA GLN A 100 12.51 9.33 -3.11
C GLN A 100 13.43 8.14 -3.46
N LEU A 101 12.86 6.94 -3.58
CA LEU A 101 13.56 5.70 -3.94
C LEU A 101 13.46 5.34 -5.44
N ASP A 102 12.74 6.12 -6.25
CA ASP A 102 12.49 5.84 -7.66
C ASP A 102 11.90 4.43 -7.91
N LEU A 103 10.91 4.04 -7.09
CA LEU A 103 10.25 2.73 -7.19
C LEU A 103 9.21 2.71 -8.32
N ALA A 104 9.71 2.56 -9.56
CA ALA A 104 8.92 2.65 -10.79
C ALA A 104 7.94 1.48 -11.02
N VAL A 105 8.16 0.31 -10.41
CA VAL A 105 7.36 -0.90 -10.65
C VAL A 105 6.64 -1.34 -9.38
N ASN A 106 5.32 -1.52 -9.48
CA ASN A 106 4.51 -2.20 -8.47
C ASN A 106 4.06 -3.57 -8.99
N LEU A 107 4.60 -4.63 -8.39
CA LEU A 107 4.20 -6.01 -8.65
C LEU A 107 3.09 -6.43 -7.67
N ARG A 108 1.99 -6.98 -8.18
CA ARG A 108 0.88 -7.53 -7.37
C ARG A 108 0.53 -8.94 -7.84
N PRO A 109 1.11 -9.98 -7.21
CA PRO A 109 0.70 -11.37 -7.46
C PRO A 109 -0.75 -11.60 -7.05
N VAL A 110 -1.47 -12.36 -7.87
CA VAL A 110 -2.85 -12.80 -7.61
C VAL A 110 -2.89 -14.30 -7.88
N ARG A 111 -3.11 -15.08 -6.82
CA ARG A 111 -3.15 -16.54 -6.88
C ARG A 111 -4.38 -17.08 -6.16
N ALA A 112 -5.08 -18.01 -6.80
CA ALA A 112 -6.11 -18.80 -6.15
C ALA A 112 -5.47 -19.99 -5.42
N PHE A 113 -5.80 -20.16 -4.14
CA PHE A 113 -5.36 -21.31 -3.35
C PHE A 113 -6.50 -22.32 -3.19
N PRO A 114 -6.21 -23.63 -3.31
CA PRO A 114 -7.23 -24.66 -3.11
C PRO A 114 -7.94 -24.52 -1.77
N GLY A 115 -9.27 -24.54 -1.80
CA GLY A 115 -10.11 -24.47 -0.59
C GLY A 115 -10.34 -23.06 -0.03
N VAL A 116 -9.77 -22.01 -0.61
CA VAL A 116 -10.02 -20.62 -0.19
C VAL A 116 -11.25 -20.08 -0.93
N PRO A 117 -12.36 -19.75 -0.23
CA PRO A 117 -13.56 -19.22 -0.88
C PRO A 117 -13.30 -17.88 -1.56
N THR A 118 -13.89 -17.69 -2.73
CA THR A 118 -13.79 -16.45 -3.52
C THR A 118 -15.17 -15.99 -3.99
N LYS A 119 -15.32 -14.69 -4.23
CA LYS A 119 -16.51 -14.10 -4.85
C LYS A 119 -16.54 -14.28 -6.38
N VAL A 120 -15.41 -14.65 -6.97
CA VAL A 120 -15.24 -14.89 -8.41
C VAL A 120 -15.45 -16.38 -8.68
N ARG A 121 -16.20 -16.73 -9.73
CA ARG A 121 -16.40 -18.14 -10.14
C ARG A 121 -15.20 -18.64 -10.93
N ASP A 122 -15.00 -19.96 -10.96
CA ASP A 122 -14.04 -20.66 -11.83
C ASP A 122 -12.59 -20.15 -11.71
N THR A 123 -12.14 -19.89 -10.48
CA THR A 123 -10.79 -19.37 -10.20
C THR A 123 -9.71 -20.44 -10.11
N ASP A 124 -10.03 -21.70 -10.38
CA ASP A 124 -9.05 -22.79 -10.33
C ASP A 124 -7.93 -22.54 -11.34
N GLY A 125 -6.68 -22.59 -10.86
CA GLY A 125 -5.51 -22.32 -11.69
C GLY A 125 -5.19 -20.84 -11.96
N VAL A 126 -5.89 -19.90 -11.31
CA VAL A 126 -5.50 -18.48 -11.37
C VAL A 126 -4.14 -18.28 -10.71
N ASP A 127 -3.16 -17.88 -11.52
CA ASP A 127 -1.81 -17.50 -11.10
C ASP A 127 -1.26 -16.43 -12.06
N LEU A 128 -1.36 -15.16 -11.66
CA LEU A 128 -0.93 -14.03 -12.47
C LEU A 128 -0.23 -12.97 -11.62
N VAL A 129 0.55 -12.11 -12.29
CA VAL A 129 1.17 -10.94 -11.66
C VAL A 129 0.74 -9.69 -12.42
N ILE A 130 0.14 -8.75 -11.70
CA ILE A 130 -0.10 -7.41 -12.24
C ILE A 130 1.19 -6.62 -12.10
N VAL A 131 1.70 -6.11 -13.23
CA VAL A 131 2.85 -5.19 -13.29
C VAL A 131 2.32 -3.80 -13.56
N ARG A 132 2.42 -2.90 -12.58
CA ARG A 132 1.96 -1.52 -12.67
C ARG A 132 3.13 -0.54 -12.65
N GLU A 133 3.16 0.33 -13.65
CA GLU A 133 4.00 1.53 -13.68
C GLU A 133 3.53 2.53 -12.60
N ASN A 134 4.46 3.08 -11.83
CA ASN A 134 4.20 3.78 -10.58
C ASN A 134 4.72 5.24 -10.55
N THR A 135 5.45 5.67 -11.57
CA THR A 135 6.09 6.99 -11.70
C THR A 135 5.35 7.95 -12.62
N GLU A 136 4.56 7.46 -13.58
CA GLU A 136 3.84 8.28 -14.55
C GLU A 136 2.31 8.28 -14.34
N GLY A 137 1.61 9.09 -15.13
CA GLY A 137 0.15 9.24 -15.13
C GLY A 137 -0.32 10.67 -14.97
N ASP A 138 -1.46 11.02 -15.56
CA ASP A 138 -2.06 12.34 -15.41
C ASP A 138 -2.71 12.47 -14.02
N VAL A 139 -1.90 12.90 -13.05
CA VAL A 139 -2.34 13.17 -11.67
C VAL A 139 -3.47 14.20 -11.62
N GLY A 140 -3.53 15.12 -12.59
CA GLY A 140 -4.61 16.09 -12.73
C GLY A 140 -5.92 15.42 -13.11
N ALA A 141 -5.91 14.58 -14.14
CA ALA A 141 -7.08 13.79 -14.53
C ALA A 141 -7.54 12.84 -13.42
N ALA A 142 -6.60 12.13 -12.78
CA ALA A 142 -6.91 11.24 -11.66
C ALA A 142 -7.56 11.99 -10.48
N ARG A 143 -7.08 13.21 -10.20
CA ARG A 143 -7.68 14.09 -9.18
C ARG A 143 -9.11 14.48 -9.53
N ARG A 144 -9.36 14.95 -10.77
CA ARG A 144 -10.70 15.33 -11.23
C ARG A 144 -11.69 14.17 -11.10
N VAL A 145 -11.30 12.98 -11.54
CA VAL A 145 -12.15 11.77 -11.42
C VAL A 145 -12.44 11.45 -9.96
N ARG A 146 -11.41 11.42 -9.09
CA ARG A 146 -11.60 11.11 -7.66
C ARG A 146 -12.51 12.12 -6.97
N ASP A 147 -12.28 13.41 -7.20
CA ASP A 147 -13.03 14.48 -6.54
C ASP A 147 -14.50 14.46 -7.00
N ALA A 148 -14.77 14.14 -8.28
CA ALA A 148 -16.12 13.91 -8.78
C ALA A 148 -16.78 12.66 -8.18
N VAL A 149 -16.05 11.53 -8.07
CA VAL A 149 -16.56 10.33 -7.40
C VAL A 149 -16.92 10.63 -5.94
N ALA A 150 -16.03 11.31 -5.21
CA ALA A 150 -16.26 11.66 -3.81
C ALA A 150 -17.48 12.59 -3.65
N ALA A 151 -17.62 13.60 -4.51
CA ALA A 151 -18.77 14.49 -4.51
C ALA A 151 -20.08 13.75 -4.83
N THR A 152 -20.09 12.87 -5.84
CA THR A 152 -21.25 12.04 -6.19
C THR A 152 -21.65 11.11 -5.05
N LEU A 153 -20.68 10.46 -4.38
CA LEU A 153 -20.94 9.56 -3.26
C LEU A 153 -21.32 10.27 -1.96
N HIS A 154 -21.22 11.60 -1.89
CA HIS A 154 -21.77 12.35 -0.76
C HIS A 154 -23.31 12.35 -0.75
N ASP A 155 -23.93 12.13 -1.91
CA ASP A 155 -25.38 12.01 -2.06
C ASP A 155 -25.82 10.55 -2.02
N ALA A 156 -26.60 10.19 -1.00
CA ALA A 156 -27.09 8.83 -0.80
C ALA A 156 -27.97 8.30 -1.94
N ARG A 157 -28.51 9.18 -2.81
CA ARG A 157 -29.26 8.77 -4.00
C ARG A 157 -28.39 8.01 -5.00
N HIS A 158 -27.08 8.19 -4.96
CA HIS A 158 -26.12 7.52 -5.84
C HIS A 158 -25.44 6.32 -5.19
N HIS A 159 -25.89 5.90 -4.00
CA HIS A 159 -25.35 4.71 -3.34
C HIS A 159 -25.92 3.45 -3.97
N THR A 160 -25.02 2.53 -4.35
CA THR A 160 -25.36 1.16 -4.71
C THR A 160 -25.76 0.35 -3.48
N ALA A 161 -26.27 -0.88 -3.67
CA ALA A 161 -26.75 -1.73 -2.59
C ALA A 161 -25.71 -2.00 -1.48
N ASP A 162 -24.43 -2.12 -1.84
CA ASP A 162 -23.30 -2.29 -0.92
C ASP A 162 -22.98 -1.06 -0.08
N LEU A 163 -23.42 0.13 -0.53
CA LEU A 163 -23.32 1.40 0.18
C LEU A 163 -24.62 1.79 0.90
N GLY A 164 -25.63 0.91 0.88
CA GLY A 164 -26.92 1.14 1.56
C GLY A 164 -27.97 1.89 0.73
N GLY A 165 -27.78 2.01 -0.58
CA GLY A 165 -28.76 2.63 -1.49
C GLY A 165 -29.37 1.68 -2.51
N ASN A 166 -30.10 2.24 -3.48
CA ASN A 166 -30.81 1.48 -4.53
C ASN A 166 -30.29 1.81 -5.94
N ALA A 167 -29.22 2.59 -6.07
CA ALA A 167 -28.67 2.93 -7.37
C ALA A 167 -28.10 1.69 -8.05
N THR A 168 -28.29 1.62 -9.37
CA THR A 168 -27.69 0.60 -10.22
C THR A 168 -26.24 0.97 -10.53
N THR A 169 -25.44 -0.05 -10.86
CA THR A 169 -24.04 0.12 -11.29
C THR A 169 -23.91 1.03 -12.52
N ALA A 170 -24.96 1.20 -13.34
CA ALA A 170 -24.94 2.08 -14.51
C ALA A 170 -25.29 3.54 -14.19
N GLU A 171 -26.09 3.77 -13.15
CA GLU A 171 -26.49 5.12 -12.72
C GLU A 171 -25.34 5.88 -12.05
N VAL A 172 -24.48 5.17 -11.30
CA VAL A 172 -23.36 5.80 -10.58
C VAL A 172 -22.33 6.43 -11.53
N PRO A 173 -21.81 5.75 -12.57
CA PRO A 173 -20.92 6.36 -13.55
C PRO A 173 -21.54 7.56 -14.26
N SER A 174 -22.84 7.49 -14.59
CA SER A 174 -23.55 8.60 -15.23
C SER A 174 -23.59 9.84 -14.32
N ALA A 175 -23.83 9.65 -13.02
CA ALA A 175 -23.80 10.72 -12.03
C ALA A 175 -22.39 11.28 -11.84
N VAL A 176 -21.35 10.43 -11.84
CA VAL A 176 -19.96 10.89 -11.76
C VAL A 176 -19.58 11.74 -12.97
N LEU A 177 -19.95 11.31 -14.19
CA LEU A 177 -19.69 12.08 -15.41
C LEU A 177 -20.37 13.45 -15.37
N HIS A 178 -21.62 13.51 -14.93
CA HIS A 178 -22.33 14.78 -14.78
C HIS A 178 -21.66 15.71 -13.75
N THR A 179 -21.19 15.18 -12.62
CA THR A 179 -20.41 15.94 -11.63
C THR A 179 -19.09 16.45 -12.24
N MET A 180 -18.43 15.65 -13.07
CA MET A 180 -17.19 16.09 -13.75
C MET A 180 -17.45 17.22 -14.75
N GLU A 181 -18.54 17.15 -15.52
CA GLU A 181 -18.92 18.17 -16.51
C GLU A 181 -19.37 19.49 -15.87
N SER A 182 -20.00 19.43 -14.69
CA SER A 182 -20.46 20.63 -13.96
C SER A 182 -19.37 21.34 -13.16
N GLN A 183 -18.19 20.72 -13.00
CA GLN A 183 -17.02 21.28 -12.30
C GLN A 183 -15.94 21.83 -13.26
N GLY A 184 -16.11 21.67 -14.57
CA GLY A 184 -15.21 22.18 -15.62
C GLY A 184 -15.61 23.53 -16.16
#